data_AF-A0A357B424-F1
#
_entry.id   AF-A0A357B424-F1
#
_cell.length_a   1.000
_cell.length_b   1.000
_cell.length_c   1.000
_cell.angle_alpha   90.00
_cell.angle_beta   90.00
_cell.angle_gamma   90.00
#
_symmetry.space_group_name_H-M   'P 1'
#
loop_
_entity.id
_entity.type
_entity.pdbx_description
1 polymer ?
#
loop_
_entity_poly.entity_id
_entity_poly.type
_entity_poly.pdbx_seq_one_letter_code
_entity_poly.pdbx_strand_id
1 'polypeptide(L)'
;MDFDKAKDFIYKNARPLDAARWHFLFEGGSRDNVLKRLAAYRNDDGGFGHALEPDCWNPDSSPIQTWAATEIIKEVGLEDRTHPIIQGILSYLASGKDFDGHTWARSIPTNNNYPHAPWWRWEPDPETSYNPTACLIGFILKYANRESALYALG
;
A
#
# COMPACT_ATOMS: atom_id res chain seq x y z
N MET A 1 -3.80 -28.21 -6.36
CA MET A 1 -4.70 -27.08 -6.02
C MET A 1 -5.83 -27.10 -7.01
N ASP A 2 -7.07 -27.02 -6.55
CA ASP A 2 -8.27 -27.11 -7.39
C ASP A 2 -8.69 -25.68 -7.77
N PHE A 3 -8.53 -25.32 -9.06
CA PHE A 3 -8.74 -23.96 -9.54
C PHE A 3 -10.20 -23.50 -9.36
N ASP A 4 -11.16 -24.38 -9.65
CA ASP A 4 -12.59 -24.05 -9.54
C ASP A 4 -12.98 -23.84 -8.07
N LYS A 5 -12.45 -24.66 -7.15
CA LYS A 5 -12.66 -24.42 -5.71
C LYS A 5 -12.03 -23.11 -5.23
N ALA A 6 -10.84 -22.76 -5.72
CA ALA A 6 -10.19 -21.50 -5.36
C ALA A 6 -10.99 -20.30 -5.90
N LYS A 7 -11.43 -20.36 -7.15
CA LYS A 7 -12.32 -19.38 -7.78
C LYS A 7 -13.59 -19.16 -6.96
N ASP A 8 -14.29 -20.24 -6.64
CA ASP A 8 -15.51 -20.21 -5.83
C ASP A 8 -15.29 -19.57 -4.47
N PHE A 9 -14.17 -19.89 -3.80
CA PHE A 9 -13.84 -19.33 -2.51
C PHE A 9 -13.62 -17.80 -2.60
N ILE A 10 -12.87 -17.35 -3.61
CA ILE A 10 -12.61 -15.93 -3.84
C ILE A 10 -13.92 -15.18 -4.11
N TYR A 11 -14.74 -15.67 -5.03
CA TYR A 11 -16.01 -15.00 -5.35
C TYR A 11 -17.00 -14.95 -4.20
N LYS A 12 -16.91 -15.88 -3.22
CA LYS A 12 -17.78 -15.89 -2.03
C LYS A 12 -17.26 -15.02 -0.88
N ASN A 13 -15.95 -14.85 -0.74
CA ASN A 13 -15.36 -14.32 0.51
C ASN A 13 -14.43 -13.12 0.32
N ALA A 14 -13.91 -12.89 -0.88
CA ALA A 14 -12.87 -11.89 -1.09
C ALA A 14 -13.42 -10.46 -0.98
N ARG A 15 -12.58 -9.54 -0.50
CA ARG A 15 -12.89 -8.11 -0.56
C ARG A 15 -13.05 -7.70 -2.03
N PRO A 16 -13.81 -6.63 -2.32
CA PRO A 16 -13.97 -6.12 -3.68
C PRO A 16 -12.64 -5.93 -4.44
N LEU A 17 -11.58 -5.48 -3.77
CA LEU A 17 -10.25 -5.31 -4.35
C LEU A 17 -9.60 -6.65 -4.72
N ASP A 18 -9.62 -7.63 -3.82
CA ASP A 18 -8.99 -8.94 -4.05
C ASP A 18 -9.72 -9.74 -5.13
N ALA A 19 -11.06 -9.64 -5.21
CA ALA A 19 -11.83 -10.23 -6.31
C ALA A 19 -11.44 -9.61 -7.67
N ALA A 20 -11.17 -8.31 -7.71
CA ALA A 20 -10.69 -7.67 -8.95
C ALA A 20 -9.26 -8.05 -9.30
N ARG A 21 -8.39 -8.23 -8.31
CA ARG A 21 -7.03 -8.77 -8.50
C ARG A 21 -7.09 -10.19 -9.06
N TRP A 22 -7.97 -11.06 -8.53
CA TRP A 22 -8.22 -12.39 -9.08
C TRP A 22 -8.65 -12.33 -10.55
N HIS A 23 -9.66 -11.52 -10.85
CA HIS A 23 -10.16 -11.36 -12.20
C HIS A 23 -9.07 -10.89 -13.17
N PHE A 24 -8.21 -9.95 -12.75
CA PHE A 24 -7.05 -9.48 -13.51
C PHE A 24 -6.01 -10.60 -13.76
N LEU A 25 -5.61 -11.31 -12.69
CA LEU A 25 -4.53 -12.30 -12.76
C LEU A 25 -4.91 -13.59 -13.50
N PHE A 26 -6.18 -14.02 -13.40
CA PHE A 26 -6.58 -15.36 -13.83
C PHE A 26 -7.68 -15.40 -14.88
N GLU A 27 -8.39 -14.29 -15.11
CA GLU A 27 -9.62 -14.29 -15.94
C GLU A 27 -9.63 -13.18 -17.00
N GLY A 28 -8.48 -12.57 -17.29
CA GLY A 28 -8.36 -11.55 -18.34
C GLY A 28 -8.99 -10.20 -17.98
N GLY A 29 -9.16 -9.92 -16.68
CA GLY A 29 -9.64 -8.65 -16.19
C GLY A 29 -8.72 -7.47 -16.51
N SER A 30 -9.28 -6.25 -16.48
CA SER A 30 -8.49 -5.04 -16.75
C SER A 30 -7.76 -4.53 -15.51
N ARG A 31 -6.55 -4.03 -15.72
CA ARG A 31 -5.77 -3.25 -14.75
C ARG A 31 -6.60 -2.11 -14.15
N ASP A 32 -7.34 -1.39 -14.99
CA ASP A 32 -8.13 -0.23 -14.58
C ASP A 32 -9.19 -0.56 -13.53
N ASN A 33 -9.78 -1.77 -13.60
CA ASN A 33 -10.74 -2.20 -12.58
C ASN A 33 -10.05 -2.42 -11.22
N VAL A 34 -8.83 -2.95 -11.19
CA VAL A 34 -8.04 -3.08 -9.96
C VAL A 34 -7.68 -1.70 -9.42
N LEU A 35 -7.14 -0.81 -10.27
CA LEU A 35 -6.73 0.55 -9.86
C LEU A 35 -7.91 1.37 -9.36
N LYS A 36 -9.09 1.26 -9.99
CA LYS A 36 -10.32 1.91 -9.54
C LYS A 36 -10.72 1.48 -8.13
N ARG A 37 -10.59 0.18 -7.81
CA ARG A 37 -10.91 -0.35 -6.48
C ARG A 37 -9.84 -0.03 -5.45
N LEU A 38 -8.57 -0.03 -5.86
CA LEU A 38 -7.46 0.40 -5.02
C LEU A 38 -7.63 1.88 -4.61
N ALA A 39 -8.06 2.75 -5.53
CA ALA A 39 -8.28 4.17 -5.25
C ALA A 39 -9.28 4.44 -4.12
N ALA A 40 -10.19 3.51 -3.80
CA ALA A 40 -11.12 3.65 -2.68
C ALA A 40 -10.45 3.58 -1.30
N TYR A 41 -9.20 3.10 -1.22
CA TYR A 41 -8.41 3.02 0.01
C TYR A 41 -7.46 4.22 0.19
N ARG A 42 -7.42 5.14 -0.78
CA ARG A 42 -6.52 6.29 -0.77
C ARG A 42 -7.15 7.45 0.00
N ASN A 43 -6.36 8.12 0.84
CA ASN A 43 -6.74 9.35 1.52
C ASN A 43 -6.26 10.60 0.76
N ASP A 44 -6.73 11.78 1.19
CA ASP A 44 -6.43 13.06 0.54
C ASP A 44 -4.93 13.43 0.56
N ASP A 45 -4.18 12.94 1.55
CA ASP A 45 -2.72 13.13 1.64
C ASP A 45 -1.92 12.26 0.66
N GLY A 46 -2.60 11.44 -0.15
CA GLY A 46 -2.00 10.54 -1.14
C GLY A 46 -1.55 9.20 -0.57
N GLY A 47 -1.54 9.04 0.76
CA GLY A 47 -1.30 7.78 1.44
C GLY A 47 -2.52 6.88 1.42
N PHE A 48 -2.34 5.66 1.93
CA PHE A 48 -3.40 4.65 1.97
C PHE A 48 -3.74 4.19 3.39
N GLY A 49 -5.02 3.86 3.57
CA GLY A 49 -5.61 3.39 4.81
C GLY A 49 -6.74 2.38 4.55
N HIS A 50 -7.70 2.33 5.47
CA HIS A 50 -8.99 1.62 5.30
C HIS A 50 -8.86 0.10 5.15
N ALA A 51 -7.98 -0.52 5.93
CA ALA A 51 -7.73 -1.96 5.86
C ALA A 51 -7.23 -2.42 4.48
N LEU A 52 -6.43 -1.60 3.79
CA LEU A 52 -5.78 -2.02 2.55
C LEU A 52 -4.84 -3.20 2.84
N GLU A 53 -3.98 -3.03 3.84
CA GLU A 53 -3.31 -4.12 4.54
C GLU A 53 -4.37 -4.85 5.41
N PRO A 54 -4.79 -6.09 5.07
CA PRO A 54 -6.01 -6.70 5.58
C PRO A 54 -6.11 -6.85 7.11
N ASP A 55 -4.98 -6.88 7.80
CA ASP A 55 -4.86 -7.06 9.24
C ASP A 55 -4.61 -5.74 10.00
N CYS A 56 -4.68 -4.57 9.33
CA CYS A 56 -4.58 -3.24 9.93
C CYS A 56 -5.77 -2.36 9.53
N TRP A 57 -6.78 -2.21 10.41
CA TRP A 57 -8.03 -1.53 10.04
C TRP A 57 -8.04 -0.02 10.28
N ASN A 58 -6.86 0.57 10.50
CA ASN A 58 -6.76 2.00 10.70
C ASN A 58 -7.14 2.74 9.39
N PRO A 59 -8.12 3.67 9.41
CA PRO A 59 -8.48 4.46 8.24
C PRO A 59 -7.41 5.51 7.86
N ASP A 60 -6.55 5.89 8.80
CA ASP A 60 -5.51 6.89 8.55
C ASP A 60 -4.44 6.36 7.59
N SER A 61 -3.88 7.28 6.81
CA SER A 61 -2.71 6.96 5.99
C SER A 61 -1.54 6.55 6.88
N SER A 62 -0.95 5.39 6.57
CA SER A 62 0.24 4.87 7.24
C SER A 62 1.24 4.31 6.22
N PRO A 63 2.54 4.26 6.55
CA PRO A 63 3.54 3.74 5.61
C PRO A 63 3.29 2.28 5.21
N ILE A 64 2.83 1.44 6.14
CA ILE A 64 2.58 0.01 5.86
C ILE A 64 1.40 -0.18 4.89
N GLN A 65 0.30 0.54 5.10
CA GLN A 65 -0.84 0.47 4.19
C GLN A 65 -0.50 1.08 2.82
N THR A 66 0.32 2.13 2.79
CA THR A 66 0.85 2.71 1.54
C THR A 66 1.76 1.73 0.80
N TRP A 67 2.60 0.97 1.51
CA TRP A 67 3.38 -0.12 0.92
C TRP A 67 2.49 -1.18 0.27
N ALA A 68 1.41 -1.61 0.92
CA ALA A 68 0.47 -2.57 0.33
C ALA A 68 -0.08 -2.09 -1.03
N ALA A 69 -0.32 -0.78 -1.19
CA ALA A 69 -0.69 -0.20 -2.48
C ALA A 69 0.43 -0.35 -3.53
N THR A 70 1.70 -0.15 -3.14
CA THR A 70 2.84 -0.30 -4.06
C THR A 70 2.99 -1.72 -4.60
N GLU A 71 2.70 -2.74 -3.79
CA GLU A 71 2.73 -4.14 -4.24
C GLU A 71 1.62 -4.43 -5.25
N ILE A 72 0.42 -3.87 -5.06
CA ILE A 72 -0.68 -4.01 -6.02
C ILE A 72 -0.37 -3.27 -7.33
N ILE A 73 0.24 -2.09 -7.26
CA ILE A 73 0.70 -1.33 -8.44
C ILE A 73 1.73 -2.13 -9.24
N LYS A 74 2.65 -2.80 -8.56
CA LYS A 74 3.64 -3.70 -9.16
C LYS A 74 2.97 -4.93 -9.76
N GLU A 75 2.04 -5.57 -9.05
CA GLU A 75 1.27 -6.74 -9.51
C GLU A 75 0.56 -6.47 -10.83
N VAL A 76 -0.08 -5.30 -10.97
CA VAL A 76 -0.78 -4.95 -12.20
C VAL A 76 0.13 -4.39 -13.30
N GLY A 77 1.42 -4.19 -13.02
CA GLY A 77 2.40 -3.67 -13.98
C GLY A 77 2.11 -2.22 -14.41
N LEU A 78 1.68 -1.35 -13.49
CA LEU A 78 1.49 0.06 -13.79
C LEU A 78 2.85 0.77 -13.83
N GLU A 79 3.26 1.20 -15.03
CA GLU A 79 4.57 1.85 -15.27
C GLU A 79 4.47 3.37 -15.46
N ASP A 80 3.29 3.90 -15.76
CA ASP A 80 3.08 5.33 -15.97
C ASP A 80 3.35 6.11 -14.69
N ARG A 81 4.53 6.74 -14.63
CA ARG A 81 5.00 7.53 -13.50
C ARG A 81 4.09 8.72 -13.23
N THR A 82 3.36 9.22 -14.22
CA THR A 82 2.47 10.38 -14.08
C THR A 82 1.08 10.00 -13.55
N HIS A 83 0.79 8.71 -13.41
CA HIS A 83 -0.50 8.23 -12.95
C HIS A 83 -0.84 8.81 -11.55
N PRO A 84 -2.08 9.31 -11.32
CA PRO A 84 -2.44 10.00 -10.06
C PRO A 84 -2.22 9.18 -8.79
N ILE A 85 -2.33 7.85 -8.85
CA ILE A 85 -2.04 6.99 -7.70
C ILE A 85 -0.54 7.01 -7.36
N ILE A 86 0.34 6.93 -8.37
CA ILE A 86 1.79 6.98 -8.16
C ILE A 86 2.20 8.34 -7.63
N GLN A 87 1.70 9.42 -8.23
CA GLN A 87 1.98 10.79 -7.77
C GLN A 87 1.47 11.04 -6.35
N GLY A 88 0.31 10.47 -5.98
CA GLY A 88 -0.21 10.53 -4.61
C GLY A 88 0.73 9.86 -3.60
N ILE A 89 1.18 8.64 -3.88
CA ILE A 89 2.12 7.92 -3.01
C ILE A 89 3.44 8.69 -2.86
N LEU A 90 3.99 9.20 -3.96
CA LEU A 90 5.22 10.01 -3.91
C LEU A 90 5.02 11.28 -3.08
N SER A 91 3.86 11.93 -3.19
CA SER A 91 3.54 13.13 -2.40
C SER A 91 3.43 12.82 -0.90
N TYR A 92 2.78 11.70 -0.56
CA TYR A 92 2.71 11.19 0.82
C TYR A 92 4.10 10.94 1.40
N LEU A 93 4.97 10.22 0.67
CA LEU A 93 6.32 9.91 1.13
C LEU A 93 7.19 11.18 1.25
N ALA A 94 7.07 12.11 0.30
CA ALA A 94 7.77 13.39 0.33
C ALA A 94 7.34 14.31 1.48
N SER A 95 6.14 14.12 2.04
CA SER A 95 5.66 14.90 3.18
C SER A 95 6.45 14.66 4.46
N GLY A 96 7.19 13.54 4.55
CA GLY A 96 7.90 13.12 5.74
C GLY A 96 6.98 12.61 6.87
N LYS A 97 5.69 12.44 6.61
CA LYS A 97 4.75 11.88 7.59
C LYS A 97 5.20 10.47 7.98
N ASP A 98 5.30 10.26 9.29
CA ASP A 98 5.76 9.00 9.90
C ASP A 98 7.17 8.57 9.44
N PHE A 99 8.04 9.51 9.08
CA PHE A 99 9.46 9.29 8.77
C PHE A 99 10.33 9.91 9.86
N ASP A 100 11.23 9.12 10.45
CA ASP A 100 12.10 9.57 11.56
C ASP A 100 13.44 10.19 11.10
N GLY A 101 13.66 10.28 9.79
CA GLY A 101 14.94 10.68 9.18
C GLY A 101 15.78 9.49 8.68
N HIS A 102 15.41 8.25 9.04
CA HIS A 102 16.08 7.01 8.66
C HIS A 102 15.11 5.95 8.12
N THR A 103 13.96 5.77 8.78
CA THR A 103 12.93 4.79 8.43
C THR A 103 11.53 5.40 8.44
N TRP A 104 10.66 4.89 7.55
CA TRP A 104 9.23 5.09 7.67
C TRP A 104 8.67 4.11 8.70
N ALA A 105 7.78 4.60 9.56
CA ALA A 105 7.24 3.85 10.67
C ALA A 105 6.47 2.60 10.21
N ARG A 106 6.77 1.48 10.85
CA ARG A 106 6.08 0.21 10.66
C ARG A 106 4.62 0.24 11.14
N SER A 107 4.37 0.99 12.20
CA SER A 107 3.06 1.20 12.84
C SER A 107 2.98 2.64 13.32
N ILE A 108 1.76 3.19 13.42
CA ILE A 108 1.52 4.58 13.86
C ILE A 108 0.65 4.60 15.12
N PRO A 109 0.72 5.65 15.97
CA PRO A 109 -0.01 5.70 17.24
C PRO A 109 -1.51 5.43 17.10
N THR A 110 -2.14 5.91 16.02
CA THR A 110 -3.58 5.73 15.80
C THR A 110 -3.98 4.30 15.48
N ASN A 111 -3.04 3.39 15.17
CA ASN A 111 -3.34 1.96 15.02
C ASN A 111 -4.01 1.40 16.27
N ASN A 112 -3.59 1.88 17.45
CA ASN A 112 -4.12 1.41 18.74
C ASN A 112 -5.61 1.74 18.94
N ASN A 113 -6.20 2.59 18.10
CA ASN A 113 -7.62 2.98 18.17
C ASN A 113 -8.54 2.11 17.30
N TYR A 114 -7.98 1.21 16.48
CA TYR A 114 -8.73 0.40 15.51
C TYR A 114 -8.37 -1.09 15.63
N PRO A 115 -9.20 -2.03 15.14
CA PRO A 115 -8.82 -3.44 15.08
C PRO A 115 -7.54 -3.65 14.26
N HIS A 116 -6.59 -4.39 14.82
CA HIS A 116 -5.35 -4.71 14.14
C HIS A 116 -4.76 -6.02 14.69
N ALA A 117 -3.99 -6.72 13.87
CA ALA A 117 -3.20 -7.85 14.34
C ALA A 117 -2.11 -7.38 15.32
N PRO A 118 -1.66 -8.24 16.27
CA PRO A 118 -0.74 -7.83 17.34
C PRO A 118 0.55 -7.18 16.85
N TRP A 119 1.06 -7.57 15.68
CA TRP A 119 2.26 -6.96 15.13
C TRP A 119 2.04 -5.53 14.66
N TRP A 120 0.83 -5.06 14.36
CA TRP A 120 0.60 -3.64 14.00
C TRP A 120 0.32 -2.73 15.18
N ARG A 121 0.35 -3.26 16.41
CA ARG A 121 0.27 -2.44 17.61
C ARG A 121 1.43 -1.46 17.61
N TRP A 122 1.11 -0.21 17.88
CA TRP A 122 2.11 0.82 18.05
C TRP A 122 2.62 0.85 19.49
N GLU A 123 3.93 1.04 19.61
CA GLU A 123 4.66 1.22 20.86
C GLU A 123 5.57 2.46 20.72
N PRO A 124 5.85 3.19 21.82
CA PRO A 124 6.56 4.47 21.78
C PRO A 124 8.04 4.38 21.40
N ASP A 125 8.67 3.21 21.58
CA ASP A 125 10.08 2.98 21.26
C ASP A 125 10.21 1.59 20.61
N PRO A 126 9.71 1.44 19.37
CA PRO A 126 9.74 0.14 18.70
C PRO A 126 11.17 -0.16 18.24
N GLU A 127 11.53 -1.44 18.20
CA GLU A 127 12.77 -1.86 17.53
C GLU A 127 12.80 -1.33 16.09
N THR A 128 13.95 -0.81 15.65
CA THR A 128 14.13 -0.31 14.30
C THR A 128 13.82 -1.41 13.28
N SER A 129 12.90 -1.10 12.37
CA SER A 129 12.45 -2.01 11.32
C SER A 129 12.60 -1.35 9.95
N TYR A 130 13.18 -2.09 9.00
CA TYR A 130 13.23 -1.68 7.59
C TYR A 130 11.95 -2.04 6.82
N ASN A 131 11.01 -2.74 7.45
CA ASN A 131 9.66 -2.89 6.91
C ASN A 131 8.80 -1.70 7.41
N PRO A 132 8.20 -0.88 6.52
CA PRO A 132 8.14 -1.01 5.05
C PRO A 132 9.22 -0.23 4.27
N THR A 133 10.10 0.51 4.94
CA THR A 133 11.14 1.38 4.36
C THR A 133 11.84 0.81 3.12
N ALA A 134 12.35 -0.42 3.15
CA ALA A 134 13.10 -1.01 2.03
C ALA A 134 12.26 -1.11 0.75
N CYS A 135 10.98 -1.47 0.87
CA CYS A 135 10.08 -1.53 -0.28
C CYS A 135 9.67 -0.13 -0.77
N LEU A 136 9.44 0.81 0.15
CA LEU A 136 9.11 2.20 -0.18
C LEU A 136 10.26 2.88 -0.93
N ILE A 137 11.51 2.62 -0.52
CA ILE A 137 12.71 3.05 -1.25
C ILE A 137 12.71 2.49 -2.68
N GLY A 138 12.46 1.19 -2.84
CA GLY A 138 12.36 0.58 -4.17
C GLY A 138 11.29 1.24 -5.05
N PHE A 139 10.16 1.64 -4.47
CA PHE A 139 9.13 2.41 -5.17
C PHE A 139 9.61 3.82 -5.55
N ILE A 140 10.26 4.54 -4.62
CA ILE A 140 10.83 5.87 -4.87
C ILE A 140 11.84 5.81 -6.03
N LEU A 141 12.82 4.92 -5.97
CA LEU A 141 13.85 4.78 -7.01
C LEU A 141 13.25 4.47 -8.40
N LYS A 142 12.14 3.73 -8.44
CA LYS A 142 11.45 3.41 -9.69
C LYS A 142 10.65 4.59 -10.25
N TYR A 143 9.93 5.32 -9.41
CA TYR A 143 8.90 6.27 -9.86
C TYR A 143 9.25 7.74 -9.65
N ALA A 144 10.00 8.11 -8.61
CA ALA A 144 10.31 9.50 -8.27
C ALA A 144 11.27 10.16 -9.27
N ASN A 145 11.09 11.47 -9.52
CA ASN A 145 12.03 12.22 -10.35
C ASN A 145 13.43 12.18 -9.71
N ARG A 146 14.46 11.83 -10.51
CA ARG A 146 15.85 11.68 -10.05
C ARG A 146 16.44 12.95 -9.43
N GLU A 147 15.89 14.11 -9.80
CA GLU A 147 16.31 15.42 -9.28
C GLU A 147 15.52 15.86 -8.04
N SER A 148 14.52 15.07 -7.61
CA SER A 148 13.71 15.41 -6.43
C SER A 148 14.42 15.09 -5.13
N ALA A 149 14.15 15.88 -4.08
CA ALA A 149 14.65 15.60 -2.73
C ALA A 149 14.25 14.21 -2.21
N LEU A 150 13.04 13.75 -2.57
CA LEU A 150 12.56 12.40 -2.21
C LEU A 150 13.45 11.31 -2.81
N TYR A 151 13.96 11.48 -4.05
CA TYR A 151 14.82 10.49 -4.68
C TYR A 151 16.15 10.32 -3.94
N ALA A 152 16.64 11.36 -3.26
CA ALA A 152 17.84 11.28 -2.43
C ALA A 152 17.63 10.48 -1.12
N LEU A 153 16.38 10.18 -0.75
CA LEU A 153 16.03 9.28 0.35
C LEU A 153 15.95 7.80 -0.08
N GLY A 154 15.99 7.53 -1.39
CA GLY A 154 15.96 6.19 -1.99
C GLY A 154 17.34 5.58 -2.16
#